data_AF-A0AAU7UDY3-F1
#
_entry.id   AF-A0AAU7UDY3-F1
#
_cell.length_a   1.000
_cell.length_b   1.000
_cell.length_c   1.000
_cell.angle_alpha   90.00
_cell.angle_beta   90.00
_cell.angle_gamma   90.00
#
_symmetry.space_group_name_H-M   'P 1'
#
loop_
_entity.id
_entity.type
_entity.pdbx_description
1 polymer ?
#
loop_
_entity_poly.entity_id
_entity_poly.type
_entity_poly.pdbx_seq_one_letter_code
_entity_poly.pdbx_strand_id
1 'polypeptide(L)'
;MRLELWVGPEASYTRTASHTLDQQELTGFAGRPEDLDRMASLGASRVRLPLLWERIMPEQTPDWTWSDAALQQLQRLKLDPIAGLVHHGSGPAHTSLLDPAFPEKLADYARRVAERYPHLDHWTPVNEPLTTARFSGLYGHWYPHAQDDHSFVQALLNELRGTVLAMQAVREINPASQLVQTEDLGRTASTPALREQAAFENERRWITWDLLCGRVGPGHPMWSYLKWAGATEEQVMWFAEHPCPPGILGLNLYLTSDRFLDERLDRYPESTHGGNGRQQYADVEAIRVRGPLQGLHHTRLMETHERYGLPMALTEVHLGCTREEQLRWLNAAWQGSTEALLEGADVRALTIWSAFGSAEWNSLQTRQEGHYEPGVWDVSAGWPRETALAQLARELVNGELLSHPVLPGPGWWQRAERVTYPAEGDVQALELTGRPLLLVQGQDELASGLMEELDHLCWLRGLPVVSVPDDGQVITSQIRRLRPWAVVEVSHPQELRLHWLGRSPLCIRADDWDRHALHAALDLLIDGEDGEWHWDGQMMRPNWQRQDGESLPPATTTY
;
A
#
# COMPACT_ATOMS: atom_id res chain seq x y z
N MET A 1 -23.59 4.13 11.00
CA MET A 1 -22.67 3.02 10.65
C MET A 1 -21.31 3.34 11.23
N ARG A 2 -20.53 2.37 11.70
CA ARG A 2 -19.15 2.61 12.17
C ARG A 2 -18.20 2.08 11.09
N LEU A 3 -17.15 2.84 10.78
CA LEU A 3 -16.10 2.41 9.86
C LEU A 3 -15.35 1.21 10.46
N GLU A 4 -15.22 0.13 9.69
CA GLU A 4 -14.46 -1.05 10.09
C GLU A 4 -12.97 -0.91 9.74
N LEU A 5 -12.13 -1.62 10.49
CA LEU A 5 -10.73 -1.83 10.17
C LEU A 5 -10.55 -3.24 9.60
N TRP A 6 -10.00 -3.32 8.40
CA TRP A 6 -9.50 -4.56 7.80
C TRP A 6 -7.96 -4.53 7.77
N VAL A 7 -7.34 -5.68 7.54
CA VAL A 7 -5.88 -5.80 7.42
C VAL A 7 -5.52 -6.83 6.36
N GLY A 8 -4.39 -6.69 5.68
CA GLY A 8 -3.94 -7.69 4.72
C GLY A 8 -2.42 -7.71 4.57
N PRO A 9 -1.79 -8.89 4.42
CA PRO A 9 -0.42 -8.98 3.93
C PRO A 9 -0.38 -8.62 2.44
N GLU A 10 0.75 -8.09 1.98
CA GLU A 10 1.02 -7.98 0.54
C GLU A 10 1.05 -9.39 -0.08
N ALA A 11 0.36 -9.57 -1.20
CA ALA A 11 0.02 -10.88 -1.73
C ALA A 11 0.41 -11.07 -3.20
N SER A 12 1.11 -10.11 -3.79
CA SER A 12 1.51 -10.21 -5.19
C SER A 12 2.31 -11.47 -5.49
N TYR A 13 1.91 -12.14 -6.56
CA TYR A 13 2.64 -13.27 -7.16
C TYR A 13 2.98 -12.90 -8.60
N THR A 14 4.07 -12.17 -8.79
CA THR A 14 4.42 -11.62 -10.12
C THR A 14 5.39 -12.55 -10.85
N ARG A 15 5.13 -12.76 -12.13
CA ARG A 15 6.06 -13.45 -13.04
C ARG A 15 6.64 -12.43 -14.00
N THR A 16 7.96 -12.30 -14.00
CA THR A 16 8.70 -11.43 -14.93
C THR A 16 9.55 -12.27 -15.89
N ALA A 17 10.23 -11.61 -16.83
CA ALA A 17 11.04 -12.32 -17.83
C ALA A 17 12.23 -13.08 -17.21
N SER A 18 12.70 -12.66 -16.03
CA SER A 18 13.90 -13.22 -15.39
C SER A 18 13.61 -13.99 -14.10
N HIS A 19 12.48 -13.76 -13.44
CA HIS A 19 12.19 -14.37 -12.14
C HIS A 19 10.70 -14.35 -11.80
N THR A 20 10.35 -15.02 -10.71
CA THR A 20 9.02 -14.96 -10.07
C THR A 20 9.21 -14.42 -8.66
N LEU A 21 8.44 -13.43 -8.27
CA LEU A 21 8.41 -12.91 -6.89
C LEU A 21 7.11 -13.29 -6.22
N ASP A 22 7.23 -13.80 -5.00
CA ASP A 22 6.13 -14.15 -4.13
C ASP A 22 6.27 -13.35 -2.83
N GLN A 23 5.39 -12.39 -2.62
CA GLN A 23 5.44 -11.50 -1.48
C GLN A 23 5.21 -12.23 -0.14
N GLN A 24 4.49 -13.36 -0.14
CA GLN A 24 4.30 -14.15 1.08
C GLN A 24 5.60 -14.83 1.52
N GLU A 25 6.45 -15.24 0.57
CA GLU A 25 7.78 -15.77 0.87
C GLU A 25 8.76 -14.65 1.25
N LEU A 26 8.78 -13.55 0.49
CA LEU A 26 9.72 -12.43 0.71
C LEU A 26 9.52 -11.76 2.07
N THR A 27 8.28 -11.62 2.52
CA THR A 27 7.96 -11.09 3.86
C THR A 27 8.03 -12.18 4.94
N GLY A 28 8.14 -13.45 4.55
CA GLY A 28 8.09 -14.64 5.40
C GLY A 28 6.72 -14.95 6.01
N PHE A 29 5.65 -14.26 5.58
CA PHE A 29 4.27 -14.53 6.02
C PHE A 29 3.84 -15.98 5.76
N ALA A 30 4.28 -16.56 4.63
CA ALA A 30 4.03 -17.96 4.29
C ALA A 30 4.48 -18.95 5.38
N GLY A 31 5.60 -18.63 6.06
CA GLY A 31 6.21 -19.46 7.09
C GLY A 31 5.78 -19.15 8.52
N ARG A 32 4.94 -18.14 8.74
CA ARG A 32 4.56 -17.63 10.08
C ARG A 32 3.05 -17.55 10.26
N PRO A 33 2.33 -18.67 10.37
CA PRO A 33 0.87 -18.66 10.57
C PRO A 33 0.43 -17.89 11.83
N GLU A 34 1.29 -17.74 12.84
CA GLU A 34 1.06 -16.90 14.02
C GLU A 34 0.93 -15.40 13.71
N ASP A 35 1.31 -14.95 12.51
CA ASP A 35 1.09 -13.58 12.04
C ASP A 35 -0.41 -13.25 11.93
N LEU A 36 -1.30 -14.25 11.87
CA LEU A 36 -2.74 -14.07 11.96
C LEU A 36 -3.16 -13.52 13.35
N ASP A 37 -2.53 -13.98 14.43
CA ASP A 37 -2.78 -13.47 15.78
C ASP A 37 -2.37 -12.00 15.91
N ARG A 38 -1.25 -11.63 15.27
CA ARG A 38 -0.79 -10.23 15.20
C ARG A 38 -1.82 -9.35 14.51
N MET A 39 -2.31 -9.77 13.35
CA MET A 39 -3.37 -9.06 12.62
C MET A 39 -4.65 -8.93 13.44
N ALA A 40 -5.08 -9.99 14.12
CA ALA A 40 -6.25 -9.94 15.01
C ALA A 40 -6.05 -8.98 16.20
N SER A 41 -4.82 -8.87 16.73
CA SER A 41 -4.50 -7.98 17.86
C SER A 41 -4.71 -6.49 17.58
N LEU A 42 -4.80 -6.10 16.29
CA LEU A 42 -5.14 -4.72 15.91
C LEU A 42 -6.61 -4.37 16.17
N GLY A 43 -7.47 -5.37 16.42
CA GLY A 43 -8.92 -5.18 16.50
C GLY A 43 -9.60 -5.16 15.12
N ALA A 44 -8.94 -5.65 14.07
CA ALA A 44 -9.52 -5.76 12.74
C ALA A 44 -10.75 -6.69 12.73
N SER A 45 -11.77 -6.35 11.95
CA SER A 45 -12.95 -7.20 11.74
C SER A 45 -12.72 -8.24 10.65
N ARG A 46 -11.91 -7.90 9.64
CA ARG A 46 -11.61 -8.77 8.51
C ARG A 46 -10.14 -8.79 8.13
N VAL A 47 -9.73 -9.87 7.50
CA VAL A 47 -8.41 -10.02 6.87
C VAL A 47 -8.54 -10.27 5.38
N ARG A 48 -7.80 -9.55 4.54
CA ARG A 48 -7.62 -9.93 3.13
C ARG A 48 -6.68 -11.13 3.08
N LEU A 49 -7.24 -12.34 3.09
CA LEU A 49 -6.47 -13.58 3.16
C LEU A 49 -6.11 -14.05 1.75
N PRO A 50 -4.82 -14.15 1.40
CA PRO A 50 -4.41 -14.65 0.10
C PRO A 50 -4.55 -16.17 0.04
N LEU A 51 -5.55 -16.65 -0.70
CA LEU A 51 -5.73 -18.04 -1.10
C LEU A 51 -5.30 -18.19 -2.57
N LEU A 52 -4.03 -17.85 -2.84
CA LEU A 52 -3.52 -17.69 -4.20
C LEU A 52 -3.54 -18.99 -4.98
N TRP A 53 -4.10 -18.94 -6.19
CA TRP A 53 -4.19 -20.08 -7.10
C TRP A 53 -2.80 -20.68 -7.39
N GLU A 54 -1.82 -19.83 -7.65
CA GLU A 54 -0.43 -20.19 -7.92
C GLU A 54 0.24 -20.98 -6.79
N ARG A 55 -0.13 -20.71 -5.54
CA ARG A 55 0.44 -21.37 -4.35
C ARG A 55 -0.30 -22.64 -3.96
N ILE A 56 -1.63 -22.57 -3.97
CA ILE A 56 -2.47 -23.68 -3.50
C ILE A 56 -2.57 -24.77 -4.57
N MET A 57 -2.68 -24.40 -5.85
CA MET A 57 -2.88 -25.34 -6.95
C MET A 57 -1.94 -25.01 -8.13
N PRO A 58 -0.60 -25.04 -7.94
CA PRO A 58 0.37 -24.81 -9.01
C PRO A 58 0.25 -25.87 -10.12
N GLU A 59 -0.10 -27.10 -9.73
CA GLU A 59 -0.46 -28.22 -10.58
C GLU A 59 -1.96 -28.51 -10.43
N GLN A 60 -2.48 -29.61 -11.01
CA GLN A 60 -3.92 -29.89 -10.95
C GLN A 60 -4.46 -30.29 -9.55
N THR A 61 -3.58 -30.73 -8.65
CA THR A 61 -3.96 -31.16 -7.30
C THR A 61 -3.66 -30.06 -6.30
N PRO A 62 -4.66 -29.56 -5.55
CA PRO A 62 -4.43 -28.52 -4.56
C PRO A 62 -3.76 -29.05 -3.28
N ASP A 63 -2.87 -28.25 -2.71
CA ASP A 63 -2.34 -28.41 -1.35
C ASP A 63 -3.03 -27.43 -0.39
N TRP A 64 -3.88 -27.96 0.48
CA TRP A 64 -4.66 -27.19 1.45
C TRP A 64 -3.95 -26.99 2.79
N THR A 65 -2.74 -27.55 2.98
CA THR A 65 -2.09 -27.63 4.30
C THR A 65 -2.01 -26.27 4.99
N TRP A 66 -1.54 -25.24 4.28
CA TRP A 66 -1.43 -23.89 4.83
C TRP A 66 -2.80 -23.23 5.04
N SER A 67 -3.69 -23.33 4.05
CA SER A 67 -5.00 -22.65 4.09
C SER A 67 -5.96 -23.24 5.12
N ASP A 68 -5.93 -24.57 5.33
CA ASP A 68 -6.69 -25.23 6.39
C ASP A 68 -6.26 -24.72 7.78
N ALA A 69 -4.94 -24.62 8.02
CA ALA A 69 -4.39 -24.11 9.27
C ALA A 69 -4.73 -22.63 9.47
N ALA A 70 -4.55 -21.81 8.43
CA ALA A 70 -4.84 -20.38 8.47
C ALA A 70 -6.32 -20.09 8.76
N LEU A 71 -7.25 -20.73 8.03
CA LEU A 71 -8.68 -20.51 8.22
C LEU A 71 -9.19 -21.05 9.56
N GLN A 72 -8.64 -22.18 10.05
CA GLN A 72 -8.94 -22.65 11.39
C GLN A 72 -8.50 -21.64 12.46
N GLN A 73 -7.33 -21.02 12.28
CA GLN A 73 -6.85 -20.00 13.20
C GLN A 73 -7.70 -18.74 13.16
N LEU A 74 -8.08 -18.26 11.97
CA LEU A 74 -9.00 -17.12 11.82
C LEU A 74 -10.36 -17.36 12.50
N GLN A 75 -10.91 -18.57 12.38
CA GLN A 75 -12.15 -18.93 13.06
C GLN A 75 -12.01 -18.84 14.60
N ARG A 76 -10.87 -19.24 15.16
CA ARG A 76 -10.58 -19.11 16.61
C ARG A 76 -10.46 -17.64 17.03
N LEU A 77 -9.82 -16.83 16.18
CA LEU A 77 -9.61 -15.40 16.40
C LEU A 77 -10.87 -14.56 16.15
N LYS A 78 -11.90 -15.13 15.50
CA LYS A 78 -13.11 -14.43 15.03
C LYS A 78 -12.76 -13.27 14.09
N LEU A 79 -11.78 -13.51 13.22
CA LEU A 79 -11.34 -12.55 12.21
C LEU A 79 -11.82 -13.06 10.84
N ASP A 80 -12.76 -12.35 10.21
CA ASP A 80 -13.43 -12.87 9.01
C ASP A 80 -12.56 -12.69 7.75
N PRO A 81 -12.30 -13.74 6.96
CA PRO A 81 -11.49 -13.63 5.75
C PRO A 81 -12.25 -12.98 4.58
N ILE A 82 -11.52 -12.22 3.77
CA ILE A 82 -11.85 -11.86 2.39
C ILE A 82 -10.90 -12.68 1.51
N ALA A 83 -11.41 -13.65 0.78
CA ALA A 83 -10.61 -14.61 0.02
C ALA A 83 -10.07 -14.00 -1.29
N GLY A 84 -8.76 -13.80 -1.38
CA GLY A 84 -8.07 -13.35 -2.60
C GLY A 84 -7.51 -14.52 -3.41
N LEU A 85 -7.91 -14.67 -4.68
CA LEU A 85 -7.53 -15.85 -5.48
C LEU A 85 -6.36 -15.60 -6.44
N VAL A 86 -6.28 -14.41 -7.03
CA VAL A 86 -5.17 -13.96 -7.89
C VAL A 86 -4.84 -12.52 -7.53
N HIS A 87 -3.56 -12.22 -7.30
CA HIS A 87 -3.09 -10.88 -6.94
C HIS A 87 -1.86 -10.52 -7.78
N HIS A 88 -2.05 -9.70 -8.82
CA HIS A 88 -1.04 -9.34 -9.85
C HIS A 88 -0.33 -10.52 -10.54
N GLY A 89 -0.80 -11.74 -10.27
CA GLY A 89 -0.40 -12.95 -10.95
C GLY A 89 -1.24 -13.21 -12.20
N SER A 90 -1.05 -14.39 -12.77
CA SER A 90 -1.65 -14.78 -14.04
C SER A 90 -2.13 -16.23 -14.01
N GLY A 91 -2.42 -16.73 -12.82
CA GLY A 91 -2.65 -18.13 -12.54
C GLY A 91 -1.35 -18.95 -12.57
N PRO A 92 -1.45 -20.26 -12.29
CA PRO A 92 -0.31 -21.18 -12.35
C PRO A 92 0.38 -21.23 -13.72
N ALA A 93 1.54 -21.88 -13.78
CA ALA A 93 2.40 -21.91 -14.97
C ALA A 93 1.72 -22.39 -16.26
N HIS A 94 0.63 -23.15 -16.16
CA HIS A 94 -0.12 -23.73 -17.28
C HIS A 94 -1.26 -22.82 -17.82
N THR A 95 -1.31 -21.55 -17.42
CA THR A 95 -2.23 -20.55 -17.96
C THR A 95 -1.60 -19.15 -17.97
N SER A 96 -2.31 -18.19 -18.57
CA SER A 96 -1.94 -16.78 -18.60
C SER A 96 -3.19 -15.91 -18.72
N LEU A 97 -3.06 -14.61 -18.51
CA LEU A 97 -4.18 -13.66 -18.69
C LEU A 97 -4.71 -13.62 -20.13
N LEU A 98 -3.90 -14.04 -21.11
CA LEU A 98 -4.31 -14.13 -22.53
C LEU A 98 -4.87 -15.51 -22.92
N ASP A 99 -4.87 -16.49 -22.01
CA ASP A 99 -5.45 -17.80 -22.25
C ASP A 99 -6.99 -17.68 -22.28
N PRO A 100 -7.66 -17.98 -23.41
CA PRO A 100 -9.12 -17.92 -23.48
C PRO A 100 -9.84 -18.84 -22.48
N ALA A 101 -9.15 -19.84 -21.93
CA ALA A 101 -9.65 -20.73 -20.89
C ALA A 101 -9.33 -20.25 -19.46
N PHE A 102 -8.62 -19.13 -19.29
CA PHE A 102 -8.35 -18.53 -17.98
C PHE A 102 -9.65 -18.33 -17.15
N PRO A 103 -10.74 -17.79 -17.73
CA PRO A 103 -11.98 -17.57 -16.97
C PRO A 103 -12.54 -18.86 -16.35
N GLU A 104 -12.62 -19.94 -17.14
CA GLU A 104 -13.15 -21.22 -16.71
C GLU A 104 -12.22 -21.92 -15.71
N LYS A 105 -10.91 -21.83 -15.91
CA LYS A 105 -9.92 -22.39 -14.98
C LYS A 105 -9.93 -21.69 -13.62
N LEU A 106 -10.02 -20.35 -13.60
CA LEU A 106 -10.17 -19.58 -12.36
C LEU A 106 -11.47 -19.93 -11.65
N ALA A 107 -12.57 -20.13 -12.39
CA ALA A 107 -13.84 -20.55 -11.82
C ALA A 107 -13.79 -21.96 -11.20
N ASP A 108 -13.09 -22.91 -11.84
CA ASP A 108 -12.84 -24.25 -11.25
C ASP A 108 -12.06 -24.15 -9.93
N TYR A 109 -11.01 -23.33 -9.91
CA TYR A 109 -10.25 -23.09 -8.68
C TYR A 109 -11.13 -22.45 -7.59
N ALA A 110 -11.87 -21.40 -7.92
CA ALA A 110 -12.78 -20.72 -7.00
C ALA A 110 -13.85 -21.67 -6.43
N ARG A 111 -14.40 -22.56 -7.26
CA ARG A 111 -15.33 -23.62 -6.82
C ARG A 111 -14.68 -24.52 -5.77
N ARG A 112 -13.47 -25.02 -6.02
CA ARG A 112 -12.75 -25.90 -5.09
C ARG A 112 -12.49 -25.22 -3.75
N VAL A 113 -12.11 -23.94 -3.77
CA VAL A 113 -11.94 -23.14 -2.55
C VAL A 113 -13.28 -23.00 -1.80
N ALA A 114 -14.37 -22.70 -2.50
CA ALA A 114 -15.69 -22.56 -1.89
C ALA A 114 -16.26 -23.88 -1.35
N GLU A 115 -16.03 -25.01 -2.04
CA GLU A 115 -16.42 -26.35 -1.55
C GLU A 115 -15.64 -26.73 -0.30
N ARG A 116 -14.35 -26.38 -0.26
CA ARG A 116 -13.49 -26.63 0.91
C ARG A 116 -13.87 -25.74 2.09
N TYR A 117 -14.20 -24.48 1.82
CA TYR A 117 -14.46 -23.45 2.83
C TYR A 117 -15.81 -22.76 2.60
N PRO A 118 -16.95 -23.46 2.78
CA PRO A 118 -18.27 -22.96 2.42
C PRO A 118 -18.77 -21.79 3.29
N HIS A 119 -18.05 -21.48 4.38
CA HIS A 119 -18.37 -20.39 5.30
C HIS A 119 -17.82 -19.03 4.82
N LEU A 120 -16.93 -19.00 3.83
CA LEU A 120 -16.38 -17.76 3.26
C LEU A 120 -17.48 -16.97 2.56
N ASP A 121 -17.58 -15.68 2.88
CA ASP A 121 -18.66 -14.81 2.41
C ASP A 121 -18.17 -13.59 1.60
N HIS A 122 -16.87 -13.27 1.59
CA HIS A 122 -16.29 -12.17 0.82
C HIS A 122 -15.13 -12.66 -0.04
N TRP A 123 -15.11 -12.23 -1.29
CA TRP A 123 -14.20 -12.76 -2.31
C TRP A 123 -13.64 -11.64 -3.19
N THR A 124 -12.34 -11.72 -3.48
CA THR A 124 -11.64 -10.95 -4.51
C THR A 124 -11.00 -11.95 -5.47
N PRO A 125 -11.73 -12.42 -6.51
CA PRO A 125 -11.17 -13.37 -7.46
C PRO A 125 -9.90 -12.86 -8.15
N VAL A 126 -9.90 -11.60 -8.58
CA VAL A 126 -8.74 -10.93 -9.19
C VAL A 126 -8.57 -9.55 -8.57
N ASN A 127 -7.38 -9.27 -8.02
CA ASN A 127 -7.00 -7.94 -7.54
C ASN A 127 -6.64 -7.02 -8.71
N GLU A 128 -7.20 -5.81 -8.72
CA GLU A 128 -6.93 -4.76 -9.73
C GLU A 128 -6.79 -5.28 -11.18
N PRO A 129 -7.87 -5.83 -11.79
CA PRO A 129 -7.82 -6.33 -13.16
C PRO A 129 -7.27 -5.33 -14.17
N LEU A 130 -7.61 -4.04 -14.05
CA LEU A 130 -7.15 -3.01 -14.97
C LEU A 130 -5.65 -2.75 -14.83
N THR A 131 -5.16 -2.60 -13.60
CA THR A 131 -3.72 -2.42 -13.32
C THR A 131 -2.93 -3.63 -13.83
N THR A 132 -3.39 -4.84 -13.49
CA THR A 132 -2.73 -6.09 -13.88
C THR A 132 -2.70 -6.26 -15.40
N ALA A 133 -3.82 -6.01 -16.10
CA ALA A 133 -3.87 -6.04 -17.55
C ALA A 133 -2.94 -4.99 -18.19
N ARG A 134 -2.82 -3.79 -17.62
CA ARG A 134 -1.89 -2.75 -18.13
C ARG A 134 -0.44 -3.21 -18.00
N PHE A 135 -0.02 -3.67 -16.82
CA PHE A 135 1.35 -4.11 -16.61
C PHE A 135 1.72 -5.36 -17.40
N SER A 136 0.78 -6.27 -17.62
CA SER A 136 1.01 -7.54 -18.33
C SER A 136 0.83 -7.47 -19.85
N GLY A 137 -0.13 -6.65 -20.31
CA GLY A 137 -0.60 -6.62 -21.69
C GLY A 137 -0.27 -5.34 -22.47
N LEU A 138 -0.13 -4.21 -21.78
CA LEU A 138 0.14 -2.90 -22.41
C LEU A 138 1.60 -2.48 -22.26
N TYR A 139 2.19 -2.68 -21.07
CA TYR A 139 3.56 -2.27 -20.76
C TYR A 139 4.55 -3.43 -20.78
N GLY A 140 4.05 -4.66 -20.66
CA GLY A 140 4.83 -5.89 -20.73
C GLY A 140 5.85 -6.07 -19.60
N HIS A 141 5.64 -5.44 -18.43
CA HIS A 141 6.48 -5.64 -17.25
C HIS A 141 6.29 -7.03 -16.65
N TRP A 142 5.06 -7.53 -16.67
CA TRP A 142 4.69 -8.84 -16.12
C TRP A 142 4.23 -9.80 -17.22
N TYR A 143 4.29 -11.09 -16.93
CA TYR A 143 3.87 -12.14 -17.84
C TYR A 143 2.39 -11.97 -18.24
N PRO A 144 2.02 -12.08 -19.54
CA PRO A 144 2.81 -12.64 -20.65
C PRO A 144 3.69 -11.67 -21.45
N HIS A 145 3.97 -10.48 -20.92
CA HIS A 145 4.88 -9.48 -21.52
C HIS A 145 4.41 -8.92 -22.87
N ALA A 146 3.11 -8.88 -23.11
CA ALA A 146 2.58 -8.23 -24.30
C ALA A 146 2.66 -6.70 -24.13
N GLN A 147 2.68 -5.99 -25.26
CA GLN A 147 2.92 -4.55 -25.32
C GLN A 147 1.99 -3.88 -26.35
N ASP A 148 0.72 -4.29 -26.35
CA ASP A 148 -0.26 -3.85 -27.34
C ASP A 148 -1.67 -3.77 -26.76
N ASP A 149 -2.48 -2.85 -27.30
CA ASP A 149 -3.85 -2.63 -26.85
C ASP A 149 -4.74 -3.87 -26.96
N HIS A 150 -4.49 -4.75 -27.95
CA HIS A 150 -5.30 -5.95 -28.14
C HIS A 150 -5.08 -6.94 -27.00
N SER A 151 -3.83 -7.25 -26.71
CA SER A 151 -3.43 -8.09 -25.58
C SER A 151 -3.92 -7.50 -24.26
N PHE A 152 -3.76 -6.20 -24.04
CA PHE A 152 -4.31 -5.51 -22.88
C PHE A 152 -5.83 -5.74 -22.72
N VAL A 153 -6.61 -5.49 -23.77
CA VAL A 153 -8.07 -5.64 -23.71
C VAL A 153 -8.48 -7.11 -23.53
N GLN A 154 -7.81 -8.06 -24.19
CA GLN A 154 -8.13 -9.48 -23.98
C GLN A 154 -7.80 -9.95 -22.56
N ALA A 155 -6.67 -9.52 -21.97
CA ALA A 155 -6.34 -9.80 -20.58
C ALA A 155 -7.42 -9.27 -19.62
N LEU A 156 -7.77 -8.00 -19.76
CA LEU A 156 -8.83 -7.37 -18.95
C LEU A 156 -10.16 -8.13 -19.07
N LEU A 157 -10.60 -8.45 -20.29
CA LEU A 157 -11.88 -9.17 -20.49
C LEU A 157 -11.83 -10.59 -19.90
N ASN A 158 -10.70 -11.30 -20.01
CA ASN A 158 -10.53 -12.62 -19.41
C ASN A 158 -10.54 -12.57 -17.89
N GLU A 159 -9.86 -11.59 -17.28
CA GLU A 159 -9.84 -11.38 -15.83
C GLU A 159 -11.24 -11.09 -15.28
N LEU A 160 -11.98 -10.21 -15.95
CA LEU A 160 -13.34 -9.83 -15.53
C LEU A 160 -14.34 -10.96 -15.78
N ARG A 161 -14.24 -11.68 -16.91
CA ARG A 161 -15.07 -12.87 -17.16
C ARG A 161 -14.76 -13.95 -16.14
N GLY A 162 -13.49 -14.16 -15.80
CA GLY A 162 -13.06 -15.09 -14.74
C GLY A 162 -13.63 -14.70 -13.38
N THR A 163 -13.65 -13.41 -13.06
CA THR A 163 -14.29 -12.89 -11.84
C THR A 163 -15.79 -13.20 -11.81
N VAL A 164 -16.52 -12.97 -12.90
CA VAL A 164 -17.95 -13.30 -12.99
C VAL A 164 -18.18 -14.81 -12.81
N LEU A 165 -17.46 -15.65 -13.54
CA LEU A 165 -17.61 -17.10 -13.48
C LEU A 165 -17.20 -17.69 -12.11
N ALA A 166 -16.13 -17.16 -11.51
CA ALA A 166 -15.73 -17.52 -10.15
C ALA A 166 -16.84 -17.19 -9.14
N MET A 167 -17.39 -15.97 -9.20
CA MET A 167 -18.48 -15.59 -8.30
C MET A 167 -19.76 -16.39 -8.53
N GLN A 168 -20.07 -16.80 -9.77
CA GLN A 168 -21.18 -17.72 -10.05
C GLN A 168 -20.95 -19.08 -9.38
N ALA A 169 -19.78 -19.68 -9.58
CA ALA A 169 -19.44 -20.97 -8.98
C ALA A 169 -19.44 -20.92 -7.44
N VAL A 170 -18.90 -19.85 -6.86
CA VAL A 170 -18.92 -19.59 -5.41
C VAL A 170 -20.36 -19.47 -4.90
N ARG A 171 -21.23 -18.74 -5.61
CA ARG A 171 -22.62 -18.49 -5.18
C ARG A 171 -23.55 -19.70 -5.31
N GLU A 172 -23.18 -20.71 -6.11
CA GLU A 172 -23.87 -22.00 -6.07
C GLU A 172 -23.69 -22.73 -4.73
N ILE A 173 -22.56 -22.50 -4.05
CA ILE A 173 -22.21 -23.12 -2.76
C ILE A 173 -22.66 -22.23 -1.60
N ASN A 174 -22.35 -20.94 -1.68
CA ASN A 174 -22.78 -19.93 -0.71
C ASN A 174 -23.47 -18.75 -1.43
N PRO A 175 -24.81 -18.76 -1.55
CA PRO A 175 -25.56 -17.70 -2.23
C PRO A 175 -25.41 -16.30 -1.63
N ALA A 176 -24.93 -16.19 -0.38
CA ALA A 176 -24.72 -14.90 0.29
C ALA A 176 -23.39 -14.24 -0.09
N SER A 177 -22.50 -14.93 -0.81
CA SER A 177 -21.15 -14.44 -1.12
C SER A 177 -21.13 -13.12 -1.89
N GLN A 178 -20.36 -12.19 -1.34
CA GLN A 178 -20.13 -10.84 -1.84
C GLN A 178 -18.82 -10.75 -2.64
N LEU A 179 -18.87 -10.04 -3.76
CA LEU A 179 -17.69 -9.65 -4.51
C LEU A 179 -17.12 -8.36 -3.90
N VAL A 180 -15.85 -8.40 -3.48
CA VAL A 180 -15.04 -7.23 -3.17
C VAL A 180 -14.11 -7.01 -4.35
N GLN A 181 -14.46 -6.11 -5.26
CA GLN A 181 -13.67 -5.85 -6.46
C GLN A 181 -12.79 -4.63 -6.25
N THR A 182 -11.48 -4.83 -6.31
CA THR A 182 -10.48 -3.78 -6.12
C THR A 182 -10.02 -3.20 -7.45
N GLU A 183 -9.67 -1.90 -7.43
CA GLU A 183 -8.90 -1.21 -8.48
C GLU A 183 -8.05 -0.08 -7.89
N ASP A 184 -6.91 0.20 -8.52
CA ASP A 184 -6.19 1.48 -8.35
C ASP A 184 -6.97 2.59 -9.06
N LEU A 185 -7.45 3.56 -8.28
CA LEU A 185 -8.35 4.61 -8.77
C LEU A 185 -7.67 5.99 -8.91
N GLY A 186 -6.49 6.01 -9.52
CA GLY A 186 -5.81 7.24 -9.93
C GLY A 186 -6.64 8.13 -10.87
N ARG A 187 -6.40 9.45 -10.82
CA ARG A 187 -6.96 10.45 -11.75
C ARG A 187 -5.87 11.07 -12.60
N THR A 188 -6.14 11.22 -13.89
CA THR A 188 -5.22 11.86 -14.83
C THR A 188 -5.60 13.32 -15.04
N ALA A 189 -4.68 14.23 -14.72
CA ALA A 189 -4.73 15.63 -15.11
C ALA A 189 -3.80 15.88 -16.31
N SER A 190 -3.93 17.03 -16.95
CA SER A 190 -3.04 17.40 -18.05
C SER A 190 -3.02 18.89 -18.34
N THR A 191 -2.07 19.29 -19.17
CA THR A 191 -2.11 20.55 -19.90
C THR A 191 -3.32 20.63 -20.86
N PRO A 192 -3.70 21.83 -21.33
CA PRO A 192 -4.82 21.97 -22.27
C PRO A 192 -4.67 21.15 -23.56
N ALA A 193 -3.46 20.97 -24.08
CA ALA A 193 -3.20 20.25 -25.33
C ALA A 193 -3.47 18.74 -25.24
N LEU A 194 -3.49 18.18 -24.04
CA LEU A 194 -3.65 16.75 -23.76
C LEU A 194 -4.96 16.45 -23.02
N ARG A 195 -5.93 17.37 -23.08
CA ARG A 195 -7.22 17.21 -22.39
C ARG A 195 -7.98 15.97 -22.86
N GLU A 196 -7.94 15.66 -24.16
CA GLU A 196 -8.61 14.49 -24.72
C GLU A 196 -7.99 13.18 -24.21
N GLN A 197 -6.66 13.10 -24.15
CA GLN A 197 -5.97 11.93 -23.59
C GLN A 197 -6.30 11.76 -22.09
N ALA A 198 -6.23 12.84 -21.31
CA ALA A 198 -6.58 12.77 -19.89
C ALA A 198 -8.06 12.38 -19.69
N ALA A 199 -8.98 12.87 -20.53
CA ALA A 199 -10.37 12.45 -20.49
C ALA A 199 -10.53 10.95 -20.79
N PHE A 200 -9.82 10.43 -21.79
CA PHE A 200 -9.79 9.00 -22.10
C PHE A 200 -9.30 8.16 -20.91
N GLU A 201 -8.19 8.54 -20.28
CA GLU A 201 -7.68 7.82 -19.10
C GLU A 201 -8.65 7.85 -17.91
N ASN A 202 -9.32 8.99 -17.71
CA ASN A 202 -10.33 9.14 -16.66
C ASN A 202 -11.63 8.39 -16.93
N GLU A 203 -11.92 8.02 -18.18
CA GLU A 203 -12.97 7.04 -18.50
C GLU A 203 -12.46 5.61 -18.33
N ARG A 204 -11.22 5.33 -18.75
CA ARG A 204 -10.61 4.00 -18.67
C ARG A 204 -10.48 3.50 -17.23
N ARG A 205 -10.16 4.35 -16.25
CA ARG A 205 -10.04 3.96 -14.83
C ARG A 205 -11.31 3.32 -14.25
N TRP A 206 -12.48 3.54 -14.84
CA TRP A 206 -13.75 2.98 -14.38
C TRP A 206 -14.12 1.65 -15.05
N ILE A 207 -13.36 1.22 -16.07
CA ILE A 207 -13.83 0.21 -17.02
C ILE A 207 -14.09 -1.15 -16.39
N THR A 208 -13.31 -1.54 -15.38
CA THR A 208 -13.52 -2.78 -14.61
C THR A 208 -14.91 -2.81 -13.98
N TRP A 209 -15.26 -1.77 -13.23
CA TRP A 209 -16.56 -1.70 -12.56
C TRP A 209 -17.70 -1.45 -13.53
N ASP A 210 -17.49 -0.68 -14.60
CA ASP A 210 -18.51 -0.46 -15.61
C ASP A 210 -18.88 -1.75 -16.35
N LEU A 211 -17.89 -2.57 -16.71
CA LEU A 211 -18.12 -3.90 -17.30
C LEU A 211 -18.83 -4.81 -16.28
N LEU A 212 -18.32 -4.96 -15.06
CA LEU A 212 -18.94 -5.83 -14.05
C LEU A 212 -20.37 -5.40 -13.68
N CYS A 213 -20.69 -4.10 -13.72
CA CYS A 213 -22.04 -3.58 -13.51
C CYS A 213 -22.95 -3.67 -14.75
N GLY A 214 -22.46 -4.18 -15.88
CA GLY A 214 -23.22 -4.28 -17.13
C GLY A 214 -23.53 -2.93 -17.79
N ARG A 215 -22.72 -1.90 -17.53
CA ARG A 215 -22.95 -0.51 -17.99
C ARG A 215 -22.33 -0.20 -19.35
N VAL A 216 -21.47 -1.08 -19.87
CA VAL A 216 -20.78 -0.86 -21.15
C VAL A 216 -21.61 -1.41 -22.31
N GLY A 217 -21.95 -0.54 -23.24
CA GLY A 217 -22.61 -0.86 -24.51
C GLY A 217 -22.27 0.16 -25.60
N PRO A 218 -22.93 0.14 -26.77
CA PRO A 218 -22.56 0.98 -27.92
C PRO A 218 -22.48 2.50 -27.66
N GLY A 219 -23.20 3.00 -26.67
CA GLY A 219 -23.16 4.42 -26.27
C GLY A 219 -22.10 4.77 -25.22
N HIS A 220 -21.36 3.80 -24.70
CA HIS A 220 -20.37 4.03 -23.65
C HIS A 220 -19.10 4.68 -24.21
N PRO A 221 -18.45 5.64 -23.52
CA PRO A 221 -17.25 6.32 -24.02
C PRO A 221 -16.10 5.38 -24.43
N MET A 222 -15.94 4.27 -23.70
CA MET A 222 -14.89 3.28 -23.96
C MET A 222 -15.24 2.27 -25.08
N TRP A 223 -16.47 2.27 -25.61
CA TRP A 223 -16.91 1.27 -26.59
C TRP A 223 -16.02 1.21 -27.82
N SER A 224 -15.83 2.36 -28.48
CA SER A 224 -15.04 2.44 -29.71
C SER A 224 -13.59 2.01 -29.51
N TYR A 225 -13.00 2.31 -28.34
CA TYR A 225 -11.65 1.88 -28.01
C TYR A 225 -11.58 0.36 -27.82
N LEU A 226 -12.48 -0.24 -27.02
CA LEU A 226 -12.52 -1.70 -26.84
C LEU A 226 -12.66 -2.42 -28.17
N LYS A 227 -13.54 -1.93 -29.06
CA LYS A 227 -13.74 -2.46 -30.41
C LYS A 227 -12.49 -2.31 -31.28
N TRP A 228 -11.85 -1.14 -31.25
CA TRP A 228 -10.63 -0.87 -32.02
C TRP A 228 -9.46 -1.75 -31.55
N ALA A 229 -9.35 -1.98 -30.24
CA ALA A 229 -8.41 -2.91 -29.63
C ALA A 229 -8.76 -4.39 -29.88
N GLY A 230 -9.85 -4.70 -30.59
CA GLY A 230 -10.17 -6.04 -31.05
C GLY A 230 -11.13 -6.84 -30.17
N ALA A 231 -11.77 -6.22 -29.17
CA ALA A 231 -12.91 -6.85 -28.52
C ALA A 231 -14.07 -7.04 -29.52
N THR A 232 -14.67 -8.23 -29.53
CA THR A 232 -15.90 -8.45 -30.29
C THR A 232 -17.08 -7.77 -29.58
N GLU A 233 -18.16 -7.50 -30.33
CA GLU A 233 -19.37 -6.92 -29.72
C GLU A 233 -19.98 -7.89 -28.72
N GLU A 234 -20.01 -9.18 -29.05
CA GLU A 234 -20.43 -10.27 -28.17
C GLU A 234 -19.61 -10.31 -26.88
N GLN A 235 -18.28 -10.22 -26.95
CA GLN A 235 -17.42 -10.23 -25.76
C GLN A 235 -17.76 -9.09 -24.78
N VAL A 236 -18.01 -7.88 -25.28
CA VAL A 236 -18.33 -6.73 -24.42
C VAL A 236 -19.78 -6.81 -23.90
N MET A 237 -20.73 -7.13 -24.79
CA MET A 237 -22.15 -7.23 -24.43
C MET A 237 -22.46 -8.39 -23.47
N TRP A 238 -21.62 -9.43 -23.46
CA TRP A 238 -21.73 -10.54 -22.50
C TRP A 238 -21.81 -10.07 -21.05
N PHE A 239 -21.11 -8.99 -20.68
CA PHE A 239 -21.15 -8.43 -19.33
C PHE A 239 -22.47 -7.74 -18.99
N ALA A 240 -23.16 -7.16 -19.97
CA ALA A 240 -24.50 -6.62 -19.77
C ALA A 240 -25.55 -7.74 -19.57
N GLU A 241 -25.31 -8.92 -20.16
CA GLU A 241 -26.13 -10.12 -19.98
C GLU A 241 -25.80 -10.88 -18.68
N HIS A 242 -24.56 -10.77 -18.19
CA HIS A 242 -24.05 -11.45 -17.00
C HIS A 242 -23.46 -10.46 -15.97
N PRO A 243 -24.23 -9.46 -15.50
CA PRO A 243 -23.72 -8.48 -14.56
C PRO A 243 -23.33 -9.15 -13.24
N CYS A 244 -22.19 -8.76 -12.70
CA CYS A 244 -21.70 -9.15 -11.38
C CYS A 244 -21.27 -7.88 -10.63
N PRO A 245 -22.22 -6.99 -10.28
CA PRO A 245 -21.89 -5.78 -9.55
C PRO A 245 -21.21 -6.15 -8.22
N PRO A 246 -20.12 -5.45 -7.85
CA PRO A 246 -19.47 -5.68 -6.57
C PRO A 246 -20.43 -5.44 -5.41
N GLY A 247 -20.38 -6.31 -4.40
CA GLY A 247 -21.03 -6.06 -3.10
C GLY A 247 -20.31 -4.96 -2.34
N ILE A 248 -18.99 -4.82 -2.58
CA ILE A 248 -18.14 -3.73 -2.10
C ILE A 248 -17.19 -3.31 -3.22
N LEU A 249 -17.16 -2.01 -3.55
CA LEU A 249 -16.14 -1.40 -4.39
C LEU A 249 -14.90 -1.14 -3.54
N GLY A 250 -13.78 -1.78 -3.90
CA GLY A 250 -12.51 -1.61 -3.22
C GLY A 250 -11.64 -0.57 -3.90
N LEU A 251 -11.38 0.55 -3.24
CA LEU A 251 -10.50 1.59 -3.76
C LEU A 251 -9.10 1.38 -3.19
N ASN A 252 -8.14 1.11 -4.07
CA ASN A 252 -6.72 1.17 -3.76
C ASN A 252 -6.24 2.57 -4.16
N LEU A 253 -5.69 3.33 -3.20
CA LEU A 253 -5.34 4.73 -3.43
C LEU A 253 -3.89 4.97 -3.03
N TYR A 254 -3.08 5.41 -3.99
CA TYR A 254 -1.69 5.78 -3.79
C TYR A 254 -1.43 7.20 -4.28
N LEU A 255 -0.49 7.91 -3.64
CA LEU A 255 -0.14 9.29 -3.99
C LEU A 255 0.35 9.45 -5.43
N THR A 256 0.99 8.41 -5.97
CA THR A 256 1.63 8.40 -7.29
C THR A 256 0.74 7.88 -8.41
N SER A 257 -0.45 7.37 -8.07
CA SER A 257 -1.46 6.90 -9.04
C SER A 257 -2.17 8.03 -9.75
N ASP A 258 -2.32 9.20 -9.12
CA ASP A 258 -2.76 10.40 -9.82
C ASP A 258 -1.64 10.86 -10.78
N ARG A 259 -1.96 11.00 -12.07
CA ARG A 259 -0.99 11.28 -13.14
C ARG A 259 -1.18 12.67 -13.74
N PHE A 260 -0.12 13.23 -14.30
CA PHE A 260 -0.14 14.48 -15.05
C PHE A 260 0.54 14.30 -16.40
N LEU A 261 -0.18 14.62 -17.47
CA LEU A 261 0.33 14.57 -18.85
C LEU A 261 0.72 15.97 -19.33
N ASP A 262 1.93 16.10 -19.87
CA ASP A 262 2.48 17.38 -20.36
C ASP A 262 3.21 17.21 -21.69
N GLU A 263 2.86 18.02 -22.69
CA GLU A 263 3.50 18.00 -24.02
C GLU A 263 4.90 18.65 -24.03
N ARG A 264 5.27 19.38 -22.97
CA ARG A 264 6.55 20.09 -22.85
C ARG A 264 7.63 19.16 -22.30
N LEU A 265 8.07 18.24 -23.15
CA LEU A 265 9.02 17.16 -22.80
C LEU A 265 10.32 17.65 -22.16
N ASP A 266 10.82 18.81 -22.56
CA ASP A 266 12.06 19.41 -22.07
C ASP A 266 12.04 19.76 -20.56
N ARG A 267 10.85 19.79 -19.95
CA ARG A 267 10.68 20.00 -18.50
C ARG A 267 10.88 18.74 -17.66
N TYR A 268 10.98 17.57 -18.30
CA TYR A 268 10.95 16.27 -17.63
C TYR A 268 12.06 15.34 -18.12
N PRO A 269 12.55 14.40 -17.28
CA PRO A 269 13.52 13.39 -17.69
C PRO A 269 13.01 12.50 -18.83
N GLU A 270 13.90 12.07 -19.72
CA GLU A 270 13.56 11.20 -20.86
C GLU A 270 12.84 9.90 -20.44
N SER A 271 13.13 9.38 -19.24
CA SER A 271 12.48 8.18 -18.69
C SER A 271 10.97 8.36 -18.44
N THR A 272 10.47 9.59 -18.44
CA THR A 272 9.04 9.92 -18.27
C THR A 272 8.33 10.13 -19.60
N HIS A 273 9.07 10.19 -20.72
CA HIS A 273 8.51 10.49 -22.03
C HIS A 273 7.80 9.27 -22.60
N GLY A 274 6.59 9.49 -23.10
CA GLY A 274 5.77 8.47 -23.74
C GLY A 274 4.85 9.09 -24.78
N GLY A 275 3.73 8.43 -25.04
CA GLY A 275 2.72 8.93 -25.97
C GLY A 275 1.61 7.93 -26.23
N ASN A 276 0.58 8.39 -26.94
CA ASN A 276 -0.57 7.60 -27.36
C ASN A 276 -0.50 7.26 -28.87
N GLY A 277 0.69 7.33 -29.48
CA GLY A 277 0.90 7.19 -30.92
C GLY A 277 0.44 8.38 -31.78
N ARG A 278 -0.26 9.37 -31.19
CA ARG A 278 -0.72 10.59 -31.88
C ARG A 278 -0.05 11.84 -31.34
N GLN A 279 0.23 11.86 -30.04
CA GLN A 279 0.90 12.92 -29.30
C GLN A 279 1.99 12.31 -28.43
N GLN A 280 3.11 13.00 -28.33
CA GLN A 280 4.16 12.70 -27.36
C GLN A 280 3.96 13.59 -26.14
N TYR A 281 4.21 13.03 -24.96
CA TYR A 281 4.06 13.73 -23.69
C TYR A 281 4.87 13.06 -22.59
N ALA A 282 5.22 13.82 -21.55
CA ALA A 282 5.69 13.26 -20.30
C ALA A 282 4.48 12.77 -19.50
N ASP A 283 4.59 11.58 -18.92
CA ASP A 283 3.65 11.04 -17.94
C ASP A 283 4.36 10.97 -16.58
N VAL A 284 3.93 11.81 -15.64
CA VAL A 284 4.55 11.95 -14.32
C VAL A 284 3.50 11.95 -13.22
N GLU A 285 3.92 11.70 -11.98
CA GLU A 285 3.04 11.74 -10.83
C GLU A 285 2.50 13.16 -10.64
N ALA A 286 1.18 13.33 -10.59
CA ALA A 286 0.55 14.63 -10.47
C ALA A 286 1.00 15.36 -9.20
N ILE A 287 1.28 14.63 -8.12
CA ILE A 287 1.75 15.19 -6.85
C ILE A 287 3.11 15.90 -6.96
N ARG A 288 3.92 15.54 -7.97
CA ARG A 288 5.26 16.10 -8.24
C ARG A 288 5.27 17.34 -9.12
N VAL A 289 4.12 17.70 -9.72
CA VAL A 289 4.01 18.81 -10.68
C VAL A 289 2.94 19.82 -10.28
N ARG A 290 1.76 19.36 -9.87
CA ARG A 290 0.61 20.24 -9.71
C ARG A 290 0.77 21.15 -8.50
N GLY A 291 0.58 22.45 -8.73
CA GLY A 291 0.65 23.47 -7.70
C GLY A 291 -0.43 23.30 -6.61
N PRO A 292 -1.72 23.18 -6.96
CA PRO A 292 -2.79 23.00 -5.97
C PRO A 292 -2.71 21.68 -5.21
N LEU A 293 -3.13 21.69 -3.94
CA LEU A 293 -3.32 20.45 -3.16
C LEU A 293 -4.45 19.62 -3.77
N GLN A 294 -4.27 18.30 -3.78
CA GLN A 294 -5.24 17.36 -4.36
C GLN A 294 -6.07 16.74 -3.24
N GLY A 295 -7.39 16.64 -3.45
CA GLY A 295 -8.25 15.82 -2.61
C GLY A 295 -7.98 14.35 -2.90
N LEU A 296 -7.53 13.60 -1.89
CA LEU A 296 -7.10 12.21 -2.03
C LEU A 296 -8.28 11.27 -1.69
N HIS A 297 -8.28 10.68 -0.49
CA HIS A 297 -9.25 9.67 -0.08
C HIS A 297 -10.70 10.11 -0.17
N HIS A 298 -11.08 11.22 0.49
CA HIS A 298 -12.45 11.74 0.49
C HIS A 298 -12.97 11.99 -0.93
N THR A 299 -12.19 12.71 -1.75
CA THR A 299 -12.62 13.07 -3.10
C THR A 299 -12.83 11.84 -3.99
N ARG A 300 -11.94 10.84 -3.93
CA ARG A 300 -12.09 9.59 -4.71
C ARG A 300 -13.29 8.77 -4.23
N LEU A 301 -13.55 8.73 -2.92
CA LEU A 301 -14.75 8.10 -2.36
C LEU A 301 -16.02 8.79 -2.85
N MET A 302 -16.07 10.13 -2.83
CA MET A 302 -17.26 10.88 -3.29
C MET A 302 -17.47 10.74 -4.81
N GLU A 303 -16.41 10.83 -5.63
CA GLU A 303 -16.50 10.55 -7.09
C GLU A 303 -17.07 9.14 -7.36
N THR A 304 -16.65 8.14 -6.58
CA THR A 304 -17.13 6.76 -6.71
C THR A 304 -18.58 6.61 -6.22
N HIS A 305 -18.92 7.26 -5.11
CA HIS A 305 -20.28 7.30 -4.56
C HIS A 305 -21.26 7.90 -5.58
N GLU A 306 -20.93 9.05 -6.15
CA GLU A 306 -21.74 9.72 -7.17
C GLU A 306 -21.96 8.84 -8.41
N ARG A 307 -20.95 8.07 -8.82
CA ARG A 307 -21.02 7.21 -10.01
C ARG A 307 -21.83 5.93 -9.78
N TYR A 308 -21.65 5.26 -8.63
CA TYR A 308 -22.18 3.91 -8.43
C TYR A 308 -23.26 3.81 -7.35
N GLY A 309 -23.19 4.61 -6.28
CA GLY A 309 -24.07 4.48 -5.13
C GLY A 309 -23.99 3.12 -4.42
N LEU A 310 -22.91 2.37 -4.61
CA LEU A 310 -22.66 1.05 -4.01
C LEU A 310 -21.82 1.18 -2.71
N PRO A 311 -21.82 0.17 -1.84
CA PRO A 311 -20.92 0.12 -0.68
C PRO A 311 -19.45 0.16 -1.12
N MET A 312 -18.61 0.87 -0.36
CA MET A 312 -17.20 1.06 -0.68
C MET A 312 -16.30 0.74 0.51
N ALA A 313 -15.05 0.37 0.24
CA ALA A 313 -13.99 0.31 1.21
C ALA A 313 -12.69 0.83 0.59
N LEU A 314 -11.82 1.45 1.39
CA LEU A 314 -10.43 1.63 0.99
C LEU A 314 -9.72 0.30 1.19
N THR A 315 -9.44 -0.43 0.13
CA THR A 315 -8.96 -1.82 0.22
C THR A 315 -7.46 -1.96 0.34
N GLU A 316 -6.71 -0.90 0.05
CA GLU A 316 -5.27 -0.77 0.29
C GLU A 316 -4.93 0.65 0.73
N VAL A 317 -4.36 0.78 1.93
CA VAL A 317 -3.82 2.03 2.47
C VAL A 317 -2.40 1.77 2.95
N HIS A 318 -1.46 1.94 2.03
CA HIS A 318 -0.01 1.84 2.26
C HIS A 318 0.69 3.11 1.76
N LEU A 319 1.80 3.45 2.38
CA LEU A 319 2.72 4.45 1.84
C LEU A 319 4.17 3.96 2.05
N GLY A 320 4.88 3.70 0.95
CA GLY A 320 6.31 3.44 0.96
C GLY A 320 7.09 4.69 1.35
N CYS A 321 7.27 4.92 2.64
CA CYS A 321 7.92 6.11 3.19
C CYS A 321 8.35 5.90 4.66
N THR A 322 8.85 6.95 5.29
CA THR A 322 9.25 6.99 6.70
C THR A 322 8.07 6.85 7.65
N ARG A 323 8.32 6.45 8.90
CA ARG A 323 7.26 6.06 9.85
C ARG A 323 6.19 7.13 10.07
N GLU A 324 6.57 8.39 10.25
CA GLU A 324 5.65 9.51 10.45
C GLU A 324 4.75 9.76 9.23
N GLU A 325 5.28 9.56 8.03
CA GLU A 325 4.51 9.73 6.80
C GLU A 325 3.50 8.59 6.63
N GLN A 326 3.87 7.37 7.01
CA GLN A 326 2.93 6.24 7.08
C GLN A 326 1.80 6.48 8.09
N LEU A 327 2.13 6.99 9.29
CA LEU A 327 1.15 7.35 10.31
C LEU A 327 0.18 8.44 9.80
N ARG A 328 0.72 9.49 9.18
CA ARG A 328 -0.09 10.58 8.59
C ARG A 328 -0.97 10.07 7.45
N TRP A 329 -0.48 9.12 6.65
CA TRP A 329 -1.22 8.55 5.53
C TRP A 329 -2.43 7.74 6.01
N LEU A 330 -2.21 6.82 6.96
CA LEU A 330 -3.28 6.03 7.56
C LEU A 330 -4.32 6.93 8.24
N ASN A 331 -3.88 7.94 8.99
CA ASN A 331 -4.79 8.90 9.61
C ASN A 331 -5.60 9.71 8.57
N ALA A 332 -4.95 10.19 7.51
CA ALA A 332 -5.63 10.93 6.44
C ALA A 332 -6.67 10.06 5.70
N ALA A 333 -6.38 8.77 5.51
CA ALA A 333 -7.32 7.81 4.92
C ALA A 333 -8.53 7.55 5.82
N TRP A 334 -8.31 7.42 7.12
CA TRP A 334 -9.39 7.26 8.10
C TRP A 334 -10.28 8.51 8.20
N GLN A 335 -9.65 9.70 8.24
CA GLN A 335 -10.36 10.98 8.25
C GLN A 335 -11.20 11.16 6.98
N GLY A 336 -10.60 10.97 5.80
CA GLY A 336 -11.34 11.11 4.53
C GLY A 336 -12.48 10.10 4.37
N SER A 337 -12.31 8.88 4.88
CA SER A 337 -13.38 7.88 4.92
C SER A 337 -14.52 8.27 5.86
N THR A 338 -14.18 8.82 7.03
CA THR A 338 -15.16 9.31 8.01
C THR A 338 -15.93 10.50 7.48
N GLU A 339 -15.26 11.45 6.83
CA GLU A 339 -15.89 12.61 6.19
C GLU A 339 -16.86 12.19 5.08
N ALA A 340 -16.45 11.30 4.18
CA ALA A 340 -17.32 10.79 3.12
C ALA A 340 -18.55 10.06 3.69
N LEU A 341 -18.38 9.28 4.77
CA LEU A 341 -19.48 8.63 5.47
C LEU A 341 -20.47 9.65 6.07
N LEU A 342 -19.97 10.75 6.65
CA LEU A 342 -20.80 11.83 7.19
C LEU A 342 -21.55 12.60 6.10
N GLU A 343 -21.00 12.67 4.89
CA GLU A 343 -21.62 13.27 3.70
C GLU A 343 -22.61 12.33 2.98
N GLY A 344 -22.76 11.09 3.45
CA GLY A 344 -23.78 10.15 2.98
C GLY A 344 -23.25 9.03 2.07
N ALA A 345 -21.95 8.98 1.79
CA ALA A 345 -21.35 7.86 1.09
C ALA A 345 -21.36 6.58 1.95
N ASP A 346 -21.55 5.42 1.32
CA ASP A 346 -21.63 4.14 2.02
C ASP A 346 -20.24 3.50 2.22
N VAL A 347 -19.40 4.15 3.04
CA VAL A 347 -18.04 3.69 3.33
C VAL A 347 -18.04 2.71 4.50
N ARG A 348 -17.69 1.44 4.22
CA ARG A 348 -17.76 0.32 5.15
C ARG A 348 -16.49 0.10 5.94
N ALA A 349 -15.33 0.20 5.27
CA ALA A 349 -14.07 -0.18 5.86
C ALA A 349 -12.86 0.54 5.26
N LEU A 350 -11.75 0.44 5.98
CA LEU A 350 -10.40 0.72 5.50
C LEU A 350 -9.51 -0.48 5.82
N THR A 351 -8.71 -0.91 4.85
CA THR A 351 -7.70 -1.95 5.01
C THR A 351 -6.33 -1.34 5.21
N ILE A 352 -5.67 -1.70 6.32
CA ILE A 352 -4.23 -1.45 6.41
C ILE A 352 -3.52 -2.40 5.46
N TRP A 353 -2.87 -1.80 4.46
CA TRP A 353 -1.98 -2.49 3.55
C TRP A 353 -0.56 -1.92 3.75
N SER A 354 0.50 -2.69 3.84
CA SER A 354 0.48 -4.13 4.12
C SER A 354 0.86 -4.41 5.58
N ALA A 355 0.36 -5.52 6.11
CA ALA A 355 0.66 -5.95 7.47
C ALA A 355 2.17 -6.11 7.69
N PHE A 356 2.88 -6.76 6.77
CA PHE A 356 4.30 -7.13 6.93
C PHE A 356 5.24 -6.40 5.96
N GLY A 357 4.77 -5.31 5.36
CA GLY A 357 5.51 -4.56 4.36
C GLY A 357 5.45 -5.19 2.98
N SER A 358 6.24 -4.65 2.07
CA SER A 358 6.22 -5.02 0.66
C SER A 358 7.62 -4.93 0.07
N ALA A 359 7.94 -5.78 -0.91
CA ALA A 359 9.27 -5.87 -1.49
C ALA A 359 9.28 -5.54 -2.99
N GLU A 360 10.33 -4.85 -3.44
CA GLU A 360 10.66 -4.58 -4.85
C GLU A 360 9.61 -3.77 -5.66
N TRP A 361 8.56 -3.25 -5.03
CA TRP A 361 7.52 -2.47 -5.69
C TRP A 361 8.01 -1.16 -6.30
N ASN A 362 9.10 -0.57 -5.76
CA ASN A 362 9.81 0.56 -6.36
C ASN A 362 10.28 0.29 -7.80
N SER A 363 10.37 -0.99 -8.19
CA SER A 363 10.72 -1.44 -9.54
C SER A 363 9.55 -2.13 -10.26
N LEU A 364 8.33 -2.02 -9.75
CA LEU A 364 7.19 -2.84 -10.17
C LEU A 364 7.52 -4.34 -10.11
N GLN A 365 8.33 -4.77 -9.13
CA GLN A 365 8.76 -6.16 -8.97
C GLN A 365 9.55 -6.71 -10.16
N THR A 366 10.13 -5.83 -11.00
CA THR A 366 10.95 -6.23 -12.17
C THR A 366 12.43 -6.40 -11.84
N ARG A 367 12.85 -6.00 -10.63
CA ARG A 367 14.21 -6.12 -10.12
C ARG A 367 14.17 -6.77 -8.74
N GLN A 368 15.31 -7.33 -8.32
CA GLN A 368 15.52 -7.93 -7.01
C GLN A 368 16.76 -7.29 -6.39
N GLU A 369 16.60 -6.09 -5.85
CA GLU A 369 17.69 -5.25 -5.33
C GLU A 369 17.73 -5.21 -3.79
N GLY A 370 16.85 -5.94 -3.13
CA GLY A 370 16.70 -5.95 -1.67
C GLY A 370 15.87 -4.78 -1.15
N HIS A 371 15.06 -4.13 -2.00
CA HIS A 371 14.23 -3.00 -1.58
C HIS A 371 13.01 -3.50 -0.80
N TYR A 372 12.87 -3.04 0.44
CA TYR A 372 11.77 -3.38 1.34
C TYR A 372 11.14 -2.11 1.92
N GLU A 373 9.81 -2.06 1.89
CA GLU A 373 9.00 -1.03 2.52
C GLU A 373 8.32 -1.60 3.78
N PRO A 374 8.53 -1.01 4.97
CA PRO A 374 7.99 -1.56 6.21
C PRO A 374 6.48 -1.42 6.28
N GLY A 375 5.82 -2.41 6.88
CA GLY A 375 4.38 -2.40 7.16
C GLY A 375 4.06 -2.05 8.61
N VAL A 376 2.90 -2.54 9.07
CA VAL A 376 2.50 -2.50 10.49
C VAL A 376 3.49 -3.25 11.37
N TRP A 377 4.02 -4.35 10.86
CA TRP A 377 5.20 -5.01 11.37
C TRP A 377 6.34 -4.88 10.37
N ASP A 378 7.46 -4.39 10.85
CA ASP A 378 8.72 -4.36 10.11
C ASP A 378 9.40 -5.73 10.25
N VAL A 379 9.65 -6.39 9.10
CA VAL A 379 10.27 -7.71 9.06
C VAL A 379 11.71 -7.68 8.54
N SER A 380 12.28 -6.49 8.33
CA SER A 380 13.61 -6.32 7.71
C SER A 380 14.73 -7.10 8.41
N ALA A 381 14.59 -7.28 9.72
CA ALA A 381 15.58 -7.96 10.53
C ALA A 381 15.36 -9.49 10.64
N GLY A 382 14.28 -10.01 10.04
CA GLY A 382 13.95 -11.44 9.96
C GLY A 382 12.86 -11.91 10.92
N TRP A 383 12.30 -11.02 11.74
CA TRP A 383 11.15 -11.28 12.60
C TRP A 383 10.22 -10.07 12.60
N PRO A 384 8.90 -10.24 12.81
CA PRO A 384 7.96 -9.11 12.84
C PRO A 384 8.15 -8.26 14.09
N ARG A 385 8.70 -7.06 13.92
CA ARG A 385 8.76 -6.01 14.94
C ARG A 385 7.57 -5.08 14.78
N GLU A 386 6.81 -4.89 15.85
CA GLU A 386 5.67 -3.98 15.83
C GLU A 386 6.12 -2.53 15.67
N THR A 387 5.35 -1.75 14.93
CA THR A 387 5.66 -0.35 14.61
C THR A 387 4.60 0.59 15.17
N ALA A 388 4.83 1.90 15.12
CA ALA A 388 3.84 2.88 15.58
C ALA A 388 2.49 2.77 14.84
N LEU A 389 2.46 2.21 13.62
CA LEU A 389 1.22 1.97 12.88
C LEU A 389 0.26 1.04 13.61
N ALA A 390 0.77 0.03 14.34
CA ALA A 390 -0.08 -0.91 15.07
C ALA A 390 -0.83 -0.20 16.21
N GLN A 391 -0.13 0.70 16.91
CA GLN A 391 -0.75 1.50 17.96
C GLN A 391 -1.79 2.47 17.38
N LEU A 392 -1.47 3.15 16.28
CA LEU A 392 -2.43 4.02 15.59
C LEU A 392 -3.68 3.24 15.14
N ALA A 393 -3.51 2.04 14.58
CA ALA A 393 -4.60 1.18 14.16
C ALA A 393 -5.54 0.82 15.33
N ARG A 394 -4.97 0.45 16.48
CA ARG A 394 -5.74 0.17 17.71
C ARG A 394 -6.49 1.39 18.22
N GLU A 395 -5.85 2.56 18.23
CA GLU A 395 -6.47 3.82 18.66
C GLU A 395 -7.65 4.19 17.74
N LEU A 396 -7.47 4.09 16.42
CA LEU A 396 -8.51 4.37 15.43
C LEU A 396 -9.70 3.43 15.57
N VAL A 397 -9.45 2.12 15.62
CA VAL A 397 -10.54 1.14 15.71
C VAL A 397 -11.31 1.24 17.03
N ASN A 398 -10.64 1.60 18.14
CA ASN A 398 -11.29 1.79 19.43
C ASN A 398 -12.00 3.15 19.57
N GLY A 399 -11.69 4.11 18.69
CA GLY A 399 -12.19 5.49 18.81
C GLY A 399 -11.52 6.26 19.95
N GLU A 400 -10.26 5.93 20.22
CA GLU A 400 -9.44 6.59 21.24
C GLU A 400 -8.89 7.92 20.71
N LEU A 401 -8.39 8.75 21.63
CA LEU A 401 -7.64 9.94 21.25
C LEU A 401 -6.30 9.52 20.68
N LEU A 402 -6.01 9.93 19.45
CA LEU A 402 -4.75 9.60 18.79
C LEU A 402 -3.57 10.19 19.56
N SER A 403 -2.66 9.33 20.01
CA SER A 403 -1.63 9.69 20.98
C SER A 403 -0.32 10.15 20.35
N HIS A 404 -0.08 9.76 19.10
CA HIS A 404 1.22 9.92 18.47
C HIS A 404 1.53 11.38 18.08
N PRO A 405 2.66 11.97 18.53
CA PRO A 405 2.94 13.41 18.43
C PRO A 405 3.19 13.95 17.01
N VAL A 406 3.48 13.08 16.04
CA VAL A 406 3.78 13.49 14.64
C VAL A 406 2.55 13.68 13.76
N LEU A 407 1.39 13.17 14.20
CA LEU A 407 0.13 13.20 13.47
C LEU A 407 -0.39 14.61 13.14
N PRO A 408 -0.22 15.64 14.01
CA PRO A 408 -0.70 16.98 13.70
C PRO A 408 0.08 17.71 12.60
N GLY A 409 1.23 17.18 12.16
CA GLY A 409 2.02 17.78 11.08
C GLY A 409 1.50 17.38 9.70
N PRO A 410 1.73 18.22 8.66
CA PRO A 410 1.37 17.87 7.29
C PRO A 410 2.22 16.72 6.76
N GLY A 411 1.62 15.84 5.96
CA GLY A 411 2.37 14.83 5.20
C GLY A 411 3.22 15.48 4.11
N TRP A 412 4.24 14.79 3.61
CA TRP A 412 5.11 15.32 2.54
C TRP A 412 4.31 15.74 1.30
N TRP A 413 3.20 15.05 1.00
CA TRP A 413 2.29 15.38 -0.10
C TRP A 413 1.48 16.68 0.11
N GLN A 414 1.58 17.30 1.29
CA GLN A 414 0.97 18.58 1.60
C GLN A 414 2.01 19.71 1.72
N ARG A 415 3.30 19.39 1.65
CA ARG A 415 4.40 20.36 1.78
C ARG A 415 4.96 20.75 0.40
N ALA A 416 5.75 21.81 0.32
CA ALA A 416 6.17 22.39 -0.97
C ALA A 416 7.18 21.50 -1.73
N GLU A 417 8.06 20.81 -0.99
CA GLU A 417 9.10 19.91 -1.47
C GLU A 417 8.57 18.68 -2.23
N ARG A 418 7.26 18.43 -2.19
CA ARG A 418 6.64 17.41 -3.06
C ARG A 418 6.83 17.75 -4.53
N VAL A 419 6.88 19.04 -4.90
CA VAL A 419 7.00 19.50 -6.28
C VAL A 419 8.47 19.40 -6.70
N THR A 420 8.82 18.33 -7.38
CA THR A 420 10.19 18.04 -7.84
C THR A 420 10.42 18.39 -9.31
N TYR A 421 9.35 18.64 -10.05
CA TYR A 421 9.39 19.14 -11.43
C TYR A 421 8.97 20.62 -11.47
N PRO A 422 9.21 21.34 -12.58
CA PRO A 422 8.68 22.68 -12.71
C PRO A 422 7.15 22.69 -12.52
N ALA A 423 6.64 23.52 -11.61
CA ALA A 423 5.24 23.48 -11.19
C ALA A 423 4.25 23.82 -12.33
N GLU A 424 3.07 23.22 -12.27
CA GLU A 424 1.89 23.63 -13.05
C GLU A 424 0.85 24.29 -12.12
N GLY A 425 0.73 25.61 -12.23
CA GLY A 425 -0.09 26.44 -11.36
C GLY A 425 0.62 26.89 -10.07
N ASP A 426 -0.08 27.69 -9.26
CA ASP A 426 0.47 28.21 -7.99
C ASP A 426 0.64 27.09 -6.96
N VAL A 427 1.84 26.97 -6.39
CA VAL A 427 2.16 25.95 -5.39
C VAL A 427 1.45 26.28 -4.07
N GLN A 428 0.53 25.40 -3.68
CA GLN A 428 -0.11 25.40 -2.38
C GLN A 428 0.58 24.37 -1.49
N ALA A 429 0.94 24.79 -0.29
CA ALA A 429 1.56 23.94 0.70
C ALA A 429 1.10 24.34 2.11
N LEU A 430 1.14 23.37 3.02
CA LEU A 430 0.94 23.59 4.45
C LEU A 430 2.30 23.81 5.11
N GLU A 431 2.32 24.76 6.04
CA GLU A 431 3.49 25.01 6.88
C GLU A 431 3.74 23.86 7.84
N LEU A 432 5.01 23.65 8.17
CA LEU A 432 5.40 22.63 9.14
C LEU A 432 4.88 23.00 10.54
N THR A 433 4.05 22.14 11.12
CA THR A 433 3.44 22.31 12.44
C THR A 433 3.63 21.08 13.32
N GLY A 434 3.47 21.26 14.64
CA GLY A 434 3.52 20.18 15.61
C GLY A 434 4.39 20.50 16.83
N ARG A 435 4.45 19.56 17.78
CA ARG A 435 5.41 19.65 18.88
C ARG A 435 6.81 19.36 18.34
N PRO A 436 7.85 20.09 18.75
CA PRO A 436 9.18 19.86 18.20
C PRO A 436 9.88 18.66 18.84
N LEU A 437 10.86 18.13 18.14
CA LEU A 437 11.96 17.36 18.69
C LEU A 437 13.07 18.32 19.14
N LEU A 438 13.69 18.06 20.28
CA LEU A 438 14.81 18.86 20.77
C LEU A 438 16.12 18.16 20.38
N LEU A 439 16.93 18.77 19.53
CA LEU A 439 18.28 18.27 19.23
C LEU A 439 19.29 18.93 20.19
N VAL A 440 20.06 18.12 20.90
CA VAL A 440 21.10 18.58 21.84
C VAL A 440 22.46 18.38 21.23
N GLN A 441 23.14 19.50 20.97
CA GLN A 441 24.47 19.53 20.36
C GLN A 441 25.56 19.40 21.44
N GLY A 442 26.30 18.30 21.39
CA GLY A 442 27.51 18.11 22.19
C GLY A 442 28.64 19.05 21.77
N GLN A 443 29.72 19.08 22.57
CA GLN A 443 30.88 19.96 22.29
C GLN A 443 31.89 19.39 21.29
N ASP A 444 31.68 18.17 20.79
CA ASP A 444 32.56 17.53 19.83
C ASP A 444 32.31 18.07 18.41
N GLU A 445 33.37 18.56 17.75
CA GLU A 445 33.28 19.06 16.36
C GLU A 445 32.87 17.95 15.38
N LEU A 446 33.27 16.70 15.62
CA LEU A 446 32.90 15.56 14.77
C LEU A 446 31.42 15.21 14.87
N ALA A 447 30.77 15.54 15.99
CA ALA A 447 29.32 15.38 16.16
C ALA A 447 28.51 16.47 15.43
N SER A 448 29.14 17.57 15.01
CA SER A 448 28.42 18.69 14.38
C SER A 448 27.91 18.35 12.97
N GLY A 449 28.66 17.58 12.17
CA GLY A 449 28.18 17.13 10.86
C GLY A 449 27.00 16.17 10.96
N LEU A 450 27.01 15.28 11.95
CA LEU A 450 25.90 14.37 12.27
C LEU A 450 24.64 15.13 12.68
N MET A 451 24.81 16.20 13.47
CA MET A 451 23.73 17.09 13.89
C MET A 451 23.09 17.82 12.70
N GLU A 452 23.89 18.36 11.77
CA GLU A 452 23.38 19.04 10.57
C GLU A 452 22.58 18.09 9.67
N GLU A 453 23.06 16.85 9.48
CA GLU A 453 22.33 15.84 8.70
C GLU A 453 21.03 15.42 9.40
N LEU A 454 21.04 15.25 10.74
CA LEU A 454 19.82 14.95 11.51
C LEU A 454 18.77 16.06 11.41
N ASP A 455 19.19 17.34 11.50
CA ASP A 455 18.28 18.48 11.34
C ASP A 455 17.67 18.51 9.94
N HIS A 456 18.49 18.33 8.90
CA HIS A 456 18.04 18.24 7.52
C HIS A 456 17.06 17.06 7.29
N LEU A 457 17.37 15.87 7.83
CA LEU A 457 16.49 14.71 7.72
C LEU A 457 15.17 14.93 8.48
N CYS A 458 15.20 15.55 9.66
CA CYS A 458 13.97 15.91 10.38
C CYS A 458 13.11 16.88 9.57
N TRP A 459 13.71 17.90 8.93
CA TRP A 459 13.00 18.80 8.03
C TRP A 459 12.37 18.04 6.85
N LEU A 460 13.14 17.18 6.17
CA LEU A 460 12.64 16.36 5.05
C LEU A 460 11.45 15.48 5.48
N ARG A 461 11.50 14.96 6.70
CA ARG A 461 10.47 14.13 7.35
C ARG A 461 9.30 14.89 7.95
N GLY A 462 9.32 16.23 7.88
CA GLY A 462 8.28 17.08 8.45
C GLY A 462 8.20 16.94 9.96
N LEU A 463 9.34 16.83 10.62
CA LEU A 463 9.49 16.83 12.07
C LEU A 463 10.00 18.22 12.48
N PRO A 464 9.20 19.02 13.21
CA PRO A 464 9.68 20.30 13.71
C PRO A 464 10.85 20.07 14.68
N VAL A 465 11.93 20.84 14.55
CA VAL A 465 13.13 20.70 15.38
C VAL A 465 13.48 22.04 16.04
N VAL A 466 14.00 21.94 17.27
CA VAL A 466 14.73 23.04 17.92
C VAL A 466 16.08 22.51 18.40
N SER A 467 17.16 23.14 17.95
CA SER A 467 18.52 22.78 18.36
C SER A 467 18.98 23.63 19.55
N VAL A 468 19.66 23.00 20.51
CA VAL A 468 20.24 23.66 21.69
C VAL A 468 21.63 23.12 22.02
N PRO A 469 22.49 23.92 22.68
CA PRO A 469 23.73 23.41 23.24
C PRO A 469 23.45 22.42 24.37
N ASP A 470 24.40 21.50 24.60
CA ASP A 470 24.45 20.63 25.79
C ASP A 470 24.74 21.45 27.06
N ASP A 471 23.70 22.15 27.53
CA ASP A 471 23.65 22.87 28.80
C ASP A 471 22.37 22.48 29.54
N GLY A 472 22.52 21.86 30.71
CA GLY A 472 21.39 21.34 31.47
C GLY A 472 20.33 22.38 31.85
N GLN A 473 20.69 23.66 32.03
CA GLN A 473 19.72 24.72 32.31
C GLN A 473 18.95 25.10 31.05
N VAL A 474 19.65 25.23 29.91
CA VAL A 474 19.04 25.50 28.60
C VAL A 474 18.09 24.37 28.21
N ILE A 475 18.52 23.11 28.30
CA ILE A 475 17.72 21.93 28.00
C ILE A 475 16.46 21.90 28.88
N THR A 476 16.62 22.02 30.20
CA THR A 476 15.48 22.03 31.14
C THR A 476 14.50 23.17 30.85
N SER A 477 15.01 24.36 30.53
CA SER A 477 14.20 25.52 30.16
C SER A 477 13.41 25.27 28.88
N GLN A 478 14.05 24.74 27.83
CA GLN A 478 13.38 24.43 26.57
C GLN A 478 12.36 23.31 26.71
N ILE A 479 12.66 22.25 27.47
CA ILE A 479 11.69 21.18 27.73
C ILE A 479 10.41 21.73 28.37
N ARG A 480 10.53 22.62 29.36
CA ARG A 480 9.37 23.26 30.01
C ARG A 480 8.60 24.19 29.07
N ARG A 481 9.31 24.96 28.24
CA ARG A 481 8.72 25.96 27.35
C ARG A 481 8.04 25.34 26.13
N LEU A 482 8.76 24.48 25.42
CA LEU A 482 8.36 23.92 24.13
C LEU A 482 7.58 22.62 24.27
N ARG A 483 7.75 21.91 25.39
CA ARG A 483 7.20 20.57 25.60
C ARG A 483 7.50 19.66 24.41
N PRO A 484 8.78 19.49 24.03
CA PRO A 484 9.13 18.62 22.92
C PRO A 484 8.61 17.20 23.18
N TRP A 485 8.40 16.40 22.14
CA TRP A 485 7.97 15.01 22.34
C TRP A 485 9.14 14.05 22.51
N ALA A 486 10.30 14.38 21.93
CA ALA A 486 11.55 13.68 22.12
C ALA A 486 12.74 14.63 22.24
N VAL A 487 13.83 14.12 22.81
CA VAL A 487 15.15 14.75 22.84
C VAL A 487 16.14 13.80 22.16
N VAL A 488 16.98 14.28 21.25
CA VAL A 488 18.07 13.49 20.66
C VAL A 488 19.38 14.17 21.02
N GLU A 489 20.23 13.43 21.72
CA GLU A 489 21.54 13.88 22.17
C GLU A 489 22.60 13.32 21.25
N VAL A 490 23.39 14.23 20.65
CA VAL A 490 24.53 13.90 19.80
C VAL A 490 25.80 14.27 20.56
N SER A 491 26.17 13.45 21.54
CA SER A 491 27.33 13.70 22.41
C SER A 491 28.61 13.03 21.92
N HIS A 492 28.52 12.03 21.04
CA HIS A 492 29.65 11.26 20.51
C HIS A 492 29.38 10.91 19.04
N PRO A 493 30.39 10.93 18.14
CA PRO A 493 30.18 10.68 16.71
C PRO A 493 29.64 9.28 16.38
N GLN A 494 29.76 8.32 17.29
CA GLN A 494 29.34 6.91 17.11
C GLN A 494 28.13 6.51 17.97
N GLU A 495 27.54 7.43 18.72
CA GLU A 495 26.41 7.12 19.62
C GLU A 495 25.35 8.22 19.53
N LEU A 496 24.10 7.80 19.30
CA LEU A 496 22.92 8.63 19.45
C LEU A 496 22.13 8.18 20.67
N ARG A 497 21.76 9.12 21.54
CA ARG A 497 20.81 8.86 22.63
C ARG A 497 19.51 9.57 22.35
N LEU A 498 18.45 8.81 22.23
CA LEU A 498 17.13 9.28 21.87
C LEU A 498 16.19 9.04 23.06
N HIS A 499 15.59 10.12 23.54
CA HIS A 499 14.76 10.14 24.72
C HIS A 499 13.35 10.56 24.34
N TRP A 500 12.46 9.58 24.19
CA TRP A 500 11.02 9.87 24.21
C TRP A 500 10.62 10.28 25.61
N LEU A 501 10.09 11.51 25.78
CA LEU A 501 9.81 12.02 27.13
C LEU A 501 8.78 11.13 27.84
N GLY A 502 9.21 10.53 28.96
CA GLY A 502 8.39 9.61 29.77
C GLY A 502 8.62 8.13 29.51
N ARG A 503 9.57 7.76 28.63
CA ARG A 503 10.00 6.37 28.39
C ARG A 503 11.48 6.18 28.75
N SER A 504 11.90 4.91 28.76
CA SER A 504 13.32 4.55 28.81
C SER A 504 14.06 5.09 27.58
N PRO A 505 15.36 5.41 27.69
CA PRO A 505 16.15 5.88 26.56
C PRO A 505 16.37 4.79 25.52
N LEU A 506 16.44 5.20 24.26
CA LEU A 506 16.96 4.44 23.12
C LEU A 506 18.39 4.90 22.86
N CYS A 507 19.34 3.97 22.89
CA CYS A 507 20.74 4.23 22.60
C CYS A 507 21.13 3.45 21.34
N ILE A 508 21.64 4.14 20.33
CA ILE A 508 22.01 3.53 19.05
C ILE A 508 23.48 3.79 18.80
N ARG A 509 24.23 2.72 18.51
CA ARG A 509 25.64 2.79 18.12
C ARG A 509 25.83 2.44 16.65
N ALA A 510 26.72 3.17 16.00
CA ALA A 510 27.13 2.88 14.64
C ALA A 510 28.63 3.18 14.49
N ASP A 511 29.34 2.32 13.76
CA ASP A 511 30.76 2.58 13.45
C ASP A 511 30.89 3.80 12.52
N ASP A 512 29.94 3.95 11.59
CA ASP A 512 29.74 5.10 10.71
C ASP A 512 28.24 5.36 10.50
N TRP A 513 27.86 6.64 10.37
CA TRP A 513 26.47 7.06 10.16
C TRP A 513 26.25 7.45 8.71
N ASP A 514 25.58 6.59 7.96
CA ASP A 514 25.02 6.95 6.66
C ASP A 514 23.55 7.41 6.80
N ARG A 515 22.96 7.87 5.68
CA ARG A 515 21.56 8.31 5.67
C ARG A 515 20.59 7.20 6.04
N HIS A 516 20.86 5.96 5.65
CA HIS A 516 19.98 4.82 5.97
C HIS A 516 19.95 4.56 7.48
N ALA A 517 21.12 4.58 8.13
CA ALA A 517 21.24 4.44 9.57
C ALA A 517 20.46 5.54 10.31
N LEU A 518 20.55 6.79 9.85
CA LEU A 518 19.83 7.91 10.47
C LEU A 518 18.31 7.83 10.27
N HIS A 519 17.86 7.42 9.08
CA HIS A 519 16.45 7.15 8.83
C HIS A 519 15.90 6.07 9.77
N ALA A 520 16.62 4.95 9.89
CA ALA A 520 16.25 3.84 10.76
C ALA A 520 16.26 4.23 12.25
N ALA A 521 17.24 5.02 12.68
CA ALA A 521 17.31 5.53 14.06
C ALA A 521 16.08 6.38 14.43
N LEU A 522 15.67 7.27 13.52
CA LEU A 522 14.47 8.08 13.69
C LEU A 522 13.19 7.25 13.60
N ASP A 523 13.14 6.21 12.77
CA ASP A 523 12.00 5.28 12.72
C ASP A 523 11.84 4.52 14.05
N LEU A 524 12.93 4.02 14.65
CA LEU A 524 12.91 3.38 15.97
C LEU A 524 12.43 4.35 17.07
N LEU A 525 12.88 5.60 17.03
CA LEU A 525 12.40 6.63 17.96
C LEU A 525 10.88 6.85 17.80
N ILE A 526 10.39 6.91 16.58
CA ILE A 526 8.96 7.14 16.28
C ILE A 526 8.13 5.91 16.64
N ASP A 527 8.65 4.71 16.42
CA ASP A 527 8.07 3.45 16.90
C ASP A 527 8.03 3.40 18.45
N GLY A 528 8.82 4.25 19.11
CA GLY A 528 8.88 4.38 20.55
C GLY A 528 9.66 3.25 21.21
N GLU A 529 10.61 2.68 20.47
CA GLU A 529 11.57 1.67 20.92
C GLU A 529 12.49 2.22 22.01
N ASP A 530 13.06 1.31 22.80
CA ASP A 530 14.02 1.63 23.86
C ASP A 530 15.18 0.63 23.90
N GLY A 531 16.09 0.84 24.86
CA GLY A 531 17.24 -0.03 25.07
C GLY A 531 18.39 0.27 24.13
N GLU A 532 19.27 -0.71 23.93
CA GLU A 532 20.49 -0.54 23.15
C GLU A 532 20.38 -1.24 21.78
N TRP A 533 20.66 -0.49 20.73
CA TRP A 533 20.64 -0.94 19.34
C TRP A 533 21.97 -0.64 18.67
N HIS A 534 22.25 -1.33 17.57
CA HIS A 534 23.40 -1.05 16.72
C HIS A 534 23.05 -1.13 15.25
N TRP A 535 23.70 -0.29 14.46
CA TRP A 535 23.74 -0.39 13.01
C TRP A 535 24.88 -1.34 12.60
N ASP A 536 24.58 -2.39 11.84
CA ASP A 536 25.58 -3.37 11.38
C ASP A 536 26.14 -3.08 9.98
N GLY A 537 25.77 -1.94 9.38
CA GLY A 537 26.09 -1.58 8.00
C GLY A 537 24.97 -1.88 7.01
N GLN A 538 23.95 -2.64 7.41
CA GLN A 538 22.82 -3.01 6.57
C GLN A 538 21.46 -2.73 7.24
N MET A 539 21.33 -2.99 8.55
CA MET A 539 20.08 -2.81 9.28
C MET A 539 20.30 -2.49 10.77
N MET A 540 19.25 -2.00 11.41
CA MET A 540 19.24 -1.80 12.86
C MET A 540 18.95 -3.11 13.58
N ARG A 541 19.77 -3.45 14.58
CA ARG A 541 19.59 -4.64 15.42
C ARG A 541 19.62 -4.29 16.90
N PRO A 542 18.75 -4.90 17.72
CA PRO A 542 18.85 -4.76 19.16
C PRO A 542 20.05 -5.56 19.70
N ASN A 543 20.69 -5.08 20.75
CA ASN A 543 21.95 -5.66 21.25
C ASN A 543 21.85 -7.11 21.76
N TRP A 544 20.66 -7.57 22.16
CA TRP A 544 20.49 -8.98 22.53
C TRP A 544 20.68 -9.93 21.35
N GLN A 545 20.65 -9.45 20.10
CA GLN A 545 21.00 -10.24 18.91
C GLN A 545 22.50 -10.37 18.64
N ARG A 546 23.37 -9.64 19.35
CA ARG A 546 24.82 -9.89 19.26
C ARG A 546 25.22 -11.23 19.90
N GLN A 547 24.42 -11.71 20.84
CA GLN A 547 24.51 -13.09 21.28
C GLN A 547 23.66 -13.88 20.29
N ASP A 548 24.30 -14.46 19.27
CA ASP A 548 24.28 -15.91 19.13
C ASP A 548 24.76 -16.42 17.77
N GLY A 549 25.97 -16.99 17.80
CA GLY A 549 26.24 -18.27 17.15
C GLY A 549 25.62 -19.47 17.91
N GLU A 550 24.63 -19.26 18.77
CA GLU A 550 23.92 -20.28 19.55
C GLU A 550 22.40 -20.08 19.50
N SER A 551 21.71 -20.86 18.68
CA SER A 551 20.25 -21.15 18.74
C SER A 551 19.39 -20.39 19.78
N LEU A 552 18.42 -19.60 19.27
CA LEU A 552 17.28 -19.04 20.02
C LEU A 552 16.71 -20.02 21.06
N PRO A 553 16.40 -19.59 22.30
CA PRO A 553 15.67 -20.44 23.25
C PRO A 553 14.21 -20.60 22.78
N PRO A 554 13.58 -21.77 23.02
CA PRO A 554 12.19 -21.97 22.66
C PRO A 554 11.30 -21.03 23.48
N ALA A 555 10.32 -20.43 22.78
CA ALA A 555 9.26 -19.64 23.37
C ALA A 555 8.62 -20.41 24.54
N THR A 556 8.86 -19.95 25.76
CA THR A 556 8.17 -20.47 26.94
C THR A 556 6.94 -19.63 27.18
N THR A 557 5.80 -20.25 26.88
CA THR A 557 4.48 -19.89 27.35
C THR A 557 4.49 -19.75 28.87
N THR A 558 3.99 -18.63 29.39
CA THR A 558 3.43 -18.63 30.76
C THR A 558 2.19 -17.74 30.81
N TYR A 559 1.21 -18.27 31.54
CA TYR A 559 -0.21 -17.89 31.66
C TYR A 559 -0.49 -16.50 32.19
#